data_AF-A0A355G7E6-F1
#
_entry.id   AF-A0A355G7E6-F1
#
_cell.length_a   1.000
_cell.length_b   1.000
_cell.length_c   1.000
_cell.angle_alpha   90.00
_cell.angle_beta   90.00
_cell.angle_gamma   90.00
#
_symmetry.space_group_name_H-M   'P 1'
#
loop_
_entity.id
_entity.type
_entity.pdbx_description
1 polymer ?
#
loop_
_entity_poly.entity_id
_entity_poly.type
_entity_poly.pdbx_seq_one_letter_code
_entity_poly.pdbx_strand_id
1 'polypeptide(L)'
;MPEVEWERLVAESEREPGANWKRWGPYLAERQWGTVRESTAISDPWLNFTHEGATWRTYRWGEDGLLGICDRQCRLCFGLTFWNGKDPILKERLFGLTGPEGNHGEDVKEAYYYLDSTPSHSYLKALYKYPQSEFPYAKLREENAKRSRKEPEYELTNTGIFDEGRYFDIEMEYAKAADED
;
A
#
# COMPACT_ATOMS: atom_id res chain seq x y z
N MET A 1 -7.50 3.02 -25.93
CA MET A 1 -6.45 2.05 -25.56
C MET A 1 -5.48 1.98 -26.73
N PRO A 2 -4.16 2.07 -26.52
CA PRO A 2 -3.17 1.90 -27.58
C PRO A 2 -3.32 0.53 -28.26
N GLU A 3 -3.02 0.44 -29.55
CA GLU A 3 -3.12 -0.81 -30.34
C GLU A 3 -2.29 -1.95 -29.73
N VAL A 4 -1.05 -1.65 -29.33
CA VAL A 4 -0.14 -2.60 -28.65
C VAL A 4 -0.74 -3.21 -27.39
N GLU A 5 -1.49 -2.41 -26.61
CA GLU A 5 -2.09 -2.92 -25.38
C GLU A 5 -3.24 -3.88 -25.67
N TRP A 6 -4.02 -3.63 -26.73
CA TRP A 6 -5.04 -4.55 -27.18
C TRP A 6 -4.44 -5.86 -27.69
N GLU A 7 -3.35 -5.79 -28.46
CA GLU A 7 -2.62 -6.97 -28.94
C GLU A 7 -2.14 -7.85 -27.78
N ARG A 8 -1.54 -7.25 -26.74
CA ARG A 8 -1.12 -7.99 -25.53
C ARG A 8 -2.27 -8.71 -24.86
N LEU A 9 -3.42 -8.04 -24.72
CA LEU A 9 -4.61 -8.63 -24.09
C LEU A 9 -5.22 -9.76 -24.92
N VAL A 10 -5.23 -9.63 -26.26
CA VAL A 10 -5.67 -10.69 -27.17
C VAL A 10 -4.73 -11.89 -27.08
N ALA A 11 -3.42 -11.68 -27.21
CA ALA A 11 -2.42 -12.74 -27.12
C ALA A 11 -2.50 -13.50 -25.78
N GLU A 12 -2.69 -12.78 -24.66
CA GLU A 12 -2.89 -13.40 -23.35
C GLU A 12 -4.20 -14.20 -23.27
N SER A 13 -5.30 -13.66 -23.82
CA SER A 13 -6.61 -14.32 -23.86
C SER A 13 -6.58 -15.60 -24.70
N GLU A 14 -5.84 -15.58 -25.81
CA GLU A 14 -5.63 -16.73 -26.70
C GLU A 14 -4.58 -17.71 -26.16
N ARG A 15 -3.93 -17.35 -25.04
CA ARG A 15 -2.86 -18.14 -24.39
C ARG A 15 -1.69 -18.42 -25.33
N GLU A 16 -1.33 -17.41 -26.12
CA GLU A 16 -0.14 -17.48 -26.95
C GLU A 16 1.11 -17.72 -26.07
N PRO A 17 2.06 -18.54 -26.53
CA PRO A 17 3.32 -18.74 -25.82
C PRO A 17 4.04 -17.40 -25.60
N GLY A 18 4.38 -17.07 -24.35
CA GLY A 18 5.06 -15.81 -24.00
C GLY A 18 4.15 -14.57 -23.95
N ALA A 19 2.84 -14.76 -23.76
CA ALA A 19 1.87 -13.68 -23.60
C ALA A 19 1.35 -13.54 -22.16
N ASN A 20 2.10 -13.97 -21.15
CA ASN A 20 1.64 -14.01 -19.76
C ASN A 20 1.80 -12.65 -19.05
N TRP A 21 1.33 -11.57 -19.67
CA TRP A 21 1.58 -10.19 -19.22
C TRP A 21 1.11 -9.94 -17.79
N LYS A 22 -0.04 -10.47 -17.37
CA LYS A 22 -0.57 -10.30 -16.00
C LYS A 22 0.10 -11.24 -14.98
N ARG A 23 1.23 -11.85 -15.32
CA ARG A 23 2.02 -12.59 -14.32
C ARG A 23 2.49 -11.65 -13.22
N TRP A 24 3.10 -10.52 -13.59
CA TRP A 24 3.64 -9.52 -12.68
C TRP A 24 2.78 -8.26 -12.70
N GLY A 25 2.42 -7.79 -11.52
CA GLY A 25 1.56 -6.61 -11.37
C GLY A 25 1.46 -6.12 -9.93
N PRO A 26 0.62 -5.08 -9.70
CA PRO A 26 0.42 -4.47 -8.39
C PRO A 26 -0.53 -5.32 -7.54
N TYR A 27 -0.19 -6.59 -7.34
CA TYR A 27 -0.97 -7.55 -6.55
C TYR A 27 -0.51 -7.62 -5.10
N LEU A 28 0.64 -7.02 -4.78
CA LEU A 28 1.16 -6.95 -3.43
C LEU A 28 0.33 -5.97 -2.62
N ALA A 29 -0.15 -6.41 -1.46
CA ALA A 29 -0.90 -5.53 -0.57
C ALA A 29 0.04 -4.48 0.00
N GLU A 30 -0.48 -3.26 0.17
CA GLU A 30 0.25 -2.20 0.87
C GLU A 30 -0.15 -2.12 2.35
N ARG A 31 -1.22 -2.85 2.70
CA ARG A 31 -1.75 -3.05 4.05
C ARG A 31 -2.45 -4.42 4.17
N GLN A 32 -1.68 -5.43 4.53
CA GLN A 32 -2.09 -6.79 4.86
C GLN A 32 -2.19 -6.98 6.38
N TRP A 33 -1.44 -6.18 7.15
CA TRP A 33 -1.59 -6.09 8.59
C TRP A 33 -3.01 -5.62 8.98
N GLY A 34 -3.45 -6.01 10.17
CA GLY A 34 -4.75 -5.64 10.72
C GLY A 34 -5.92 -6.41 10.14
N THR A 35 -5.70 -7.33 9.19
CA THR A 35 -6.79 -8.10 8.56
C THR A 35 -7.22 -9.31 9.39
N VAL A 36 -8.49 -9.73 9.25
CA VAL A 36 -8.99 -10.98 9.86
C VAL A 36 -8.21 -12.20 9.39
N ARG A 37 -7.73 -12.17 8.15
CA ARG A 37 -6.96 -13.26 7.55
C ARG A 37 -5.63 -13.47 8.27
N GLU A 38 -4.92 -12.41 8.63
CA GLU A 38 -3.65 -12.48 9.36
C GLU A 38 -3.80 -12.70 10.87
N SER A 39 -5.02 -12.58 11.41
CA SER A 39 -5.26 -12.79 12.82
C SER A 39 -5.10 -14.25 13.22
N THR A 40 -4.41 -14.47 14.35
CA THR A 40 -4.42 -15.74 15.09
C THR A 40 -5.25 -15.67 16.36
N ALA A 41 -5.88 -14.52 16.65
CA ALA A 41 -6.68 -14.33 17.84
C ALA A 41 -8.11 -14.86 17.66
N ILE A 42 -8.64 -15.42 18.75
CA ILE A 42 -10.03 -15.88 18.83
C ILE A 42 -11.00 -14.68 19.04
N SER A 43 -10.53 -13.64 19.73
CA SER A 43 -11.28 -12.39 19.95
C SER A 43 -10.55 -11.20 19.34
N ASP A 44 -11.32 -10.23 18.84
CA ASP A 44 -10.87 -8.96 18.25
C ASP A 44 -9.74 -9.10 17.20
N PRO A 45 -10.01 -9.79 16.08
CA PRO A 45 -8.99 -10.09 15.07
C PRO A 45 -8.32 -8.84 14.48
N TRP A 46 -9.05 -7.72 14.43
CA TRP A 46 -8.57 -6.43 13.94
C TRP A 46 -7.44 -5.84 14.79
N LEU A 47 -7.31 -6.23 16.07
CA LEU A 47 -6.27 -5.76 16.98
C LEU A 47 -5.15 -6.78 17.19
N ASN A 48 -5.18 -7.93 16.49
CA ASN A 48 -4.18 -8.98 16.69
C ASN A 48 -2.87 -8.72 15.95
N PHE A 49 -2.92 -8.47 14.64
CA PHE A 49 -1.73 -8.25 13.80
C PHE A 49 -1.61 -6.75 13.50
N THR A 50 -1.12 -5.98 14.47
CA THR A 50 -1.06 -4.50 14.34
C THR A 50 0.02 -4.06 13.36
N HIS A 51 -0.04 -2.79 12.94
CA HIS A 51 1.00 -2.15 12.13
C HIS A 51 2.38 -2.20 12.79
N GLU A 52 2.47 -2.05 14.12
CA GLU A 52 3.73 -2.22 14.85
C GLU A 52 4.21 -3.66 14.79
N GLY A 53 3.29 -4.62 14.94
CA GLY A 53 3.59 -6.04 14.83
C GLY A 53 4.12 -6.43 13.45
N ALA A 54 3.62 -5.80 12.40
CA ALA A 54 4.02 -6.02 11.02
C ALA A 54 5.52 -5.82 10.75
N THR A 55 6.20 -5.01 11.55
CA THR A 55 7.64 -4.73 11.39
C THR A 55 8.54 -5.91 11.74
N TRP A 56 8.03 -6.91 12.46
CA TRP A 56 8.83 -8.05 12.93
C TRP A 56 8.09 -9.40 12.90
N ARG A 57 6.79 -9.41 12.62
CA ARG A 57 6.00 -10.63 12.51
C ARG A 57 5.96 -11.12 11.07
N THR A 58 6.18 -12.41 10.90
CA THR A 58 5.97 -13.09 9.61
C THR A 58 4.48 -13.12 9.26
N TYR A 59 4.16 -12.72 8.03
CA TYR A 59 2.84 -12.86 7.45
C TYR A 59 2.54 -14.32 7.10
N ARG A 60 1.27 -14.72 7.18
CA ARG A 60 0.86 -16.10 6.91
C ARG A 60 0.16 -16.27 5.57
N TRP A 61 -0.57 -15.26 5.10
CA TRP A 61 -1.47 -15.39 3.96
C TRP A 61 -1.29 -14.30 2.90
N GLY A 62 -0.32 -13.42 3.09
CA GLY A 62 0.03 -12.35 2.16
C GLY A 62 1.38 -11.76 2.55
N GLU A 63 1.63 -10.53 2.12
CA GLU A 63 2.82 -9.75 2.45
C GLU A 63 2.48 -8.27 2.27
N ASP A 64 3.25 -7.39 2.91
CA ASP A 64 3.16 -5.95 2.69
C ASP A 64 4.30 -5.42 1.83
N GLY A 65 3.98 -4.49 0.92
CA GLY A 65 4.98 -3.71 0.21
C GLY A 65 4.40 -2.43 -0.37
N LEU A 66 4.89 -1.28 0.10
CA LEU A 66 4.48 0.04 -0.35
C LEU A 66 4.69 0.20 -1.86
N LEU A 67 3.58 0.42 -2.58
CA LEU A 67 3.52 0.50 -4.04
C LEU A 67 4.21 -0.71 -4.75
N GLY A 68 4.35 -1.84 -4.08
CA GLY A 68 5.13 -2.96 -4.60
C GLY A 68 4.44 -3.75 -5.72
N ILE A 69 5.20 -4.65 -6.33
CA ILE A 69 4.70 -5.63 -7.30
C ILE A 69 4.99 -7.04 -6.81
N CYS A 70 4.18 -7.99 -7.25
CA CYS A 70 4.49 -9.40 -7.10
C CYS A 70 3.96 -10.20 -8.29
N ASP A 71 4.33 -11.48 -8.35
CA ASP A 71 3.62 -12.37 -9.25
C ASP A 71 2.17 -12.55 -8.77
N ARG A 72 1.23 -12.89 -9.65
CA ARG A 72 -0.20 -13.04 -9.34
C ARG A 72 -0.54 -14.06 -8.24
N GLN A 73 0.46 -14.82 -7.78
CA GLN A 73 0.33 -15.80 -6.70
C GLN A 73 1.05 -15.35 -5.41
N CYS A 74 1.63 -14.14 -5.39
CA CYS A 74 2.35 -13.55 -4.27
C CYS A 74 3.48 -14.46 -3.72
N ARG A 75 4.23 -15.07 -4.63
CA ARG A 75 5.37 -15.95 -4.34
C ARG A 75 6.69 -15.19 -4.31
N LEU A 76 6.83 -14.18 -5.17
CA LEU A 76 7.96 -13.27 -5.19
C LEU A 76 7.45 -11.83 -5.11
N CYS A 77 7.83 -11.15 -4.05
CA CYS A 77 7.38 -9.80 -3.74
C CYS A 77 8.55 -8.82 -3.87
N PHE A 78 8.29 -7.71 -4.55
CA PHE A 78 9.20 -6.57 -4.63
C PHE A 78 8.51 -5.37 -3.99
N GLY A 79 9.12 -4.84 -2.94
CA GLY A 79 8.65 -3.64 -2.24
C GLY A 79 9.78 -2.64 -2.11
N LEU A 80 9.45 -1.36 -2.14
CA LEU A 80 10.39 -0.30 -1.82
C LEU A 80 10.25 0.09 -0.35
N THR A 81 11.39 0.45 0.24
CA THR A 81 11.49 0.82 1.64
C THR A 81 12.27 2.12 1.78
N PHE A 82 11.72 3.07 2.51
CA PHE A 82 12.32 4.40 2.69
C PHE A 82 12.54 4.73 4.16
N TRP A 83 13.44 5.68 4.40
CA TRP A 83 13.62 6.27 5.73
C TRP A 83 14.01 7.74 5.58
N ASN A 84 13.21 8.62 6.18
CA ASN A 84 13.46 10.07 6.18
C ASN A 84 14.52 10.51 7.22
N GLY A 85 15.12 9.56 7.95
CA GLY A 85 16.08 9.83 9.02
C GLY A 85 15.47 10.20 10.37
N LYS A 86 14.13 10.29 10.47
CA LYS A 86 13.40 10.70 11.67
C LYS A 86 12.33 9.72 12.11
N ASP A 87 11.75 8.97 11.19
CA ASP A 87 10.73 7.99 11.51
C ASP A 87 11.30 6.88 12.41
N PRO A 88 10.50 6.39 13.37
CA PRO A 88 10.90 5.32 14.27
C PRO A 88 10.95 3.94 13.60
N ILE A 89 10.39 3.82 12.39
CA ILE A 89 10.36 2.59 11.60
C ILE A 89 10.66 2.91 10.13
N LEU A 90 11.03 1.87 9.38
CA LEU A 90 11.15 1.99 7.93
C LEU A 90 9.78 2.13 7.28
N LYS A 91 9.69 2.99 6.27
CA LYS A 91 8.48 3.18 5.48
C LYS A 91 8.42 2.19 4.33
N GLU A 92 7.83 1.03 4.62
CA GLU A 92 7.72 -0.13 3.71
C GLU A 92 6.28 -0.60 3.50
N ARG A 93 5.32 0.00 4.21
CA ARG A 93 3.88 -0.31 4.16
C ARG A 93 3.05 0.92 4.52
N LEU A 94 1.78 0.92 4.14
CA LEU A 94 0.86 1.99 4.50
C LEU A 94 0.42 1.85 5.95
N PHE A 95 0.43 2.97 6.66
CA PHE A 95 -0.20 3.09 7.96
C PHE A 95 -1.68 3.47 7.84
N GLY A 96 -2.44 3.08 8.85
CA GLY A 96 -3.84 3.40 8.96
C GLY A 96 -4.38 3.03 10.33
N LEU A 97 -5.69 3.12 10.46
CA LEU A 97 -6.46 2.71 11.61
C LEU A 97 -7.21 1.44 11.27
N THR A 98 -7.27 0.52 12.21
CA THR A 98 -8.19 -0.63 12.16
C THR A 98 -9.61 -0.17 12.44
N GLY A 99 -10.60 -1.03 12.13
CA GLY A 99 -12.01 -0.73 12.40
C GLY A 99 -12.31 -0.19 13.81
N PRO A 100 -11.74 -0.77 14.89
CA PRO A 100 -11.90 -0.25 16.25
C PRO A 100 -11.14 1.05 16.56
N GLU A 101 -10.09 1.39 15.79
CA GLU A 101 -9.29 2.59 16.00
C GLU A 101 -9.87 3.83 15.31
N GLY A 102 -10.61 3.67 14.21
CA GLY A 102 -11.23 4.78 13.48
C GLY A 102 -12.68 5.05 13.89
N ASN A 103 -13.08 6.32 13.87
CA ASN A 103 -14.45 6.73 14.18
C ASN A 103 -15.46 6.35 13.08
N HIS A 104 -15.01 6.21 11.83
CA HIS A 104 -15.80 5.70 10.69
C HIS A 104 -15.34 4.34 10.16
N GLY A 105 -14.47 3.65 10.90
CA GLY A 105 -14.01 2.30 10.59
C GLY A 105 -12.53 2.27 10.21
N GLU A 106 -12.19 1.34 9.33
CA GLU A 106 -10.83 1.19 8.82
C GLU A 106 -10.47 2.33 7.87
N ASP A 107 -9.26 2.90 8.03
CA ASP A 107 -8.93 4.17 7.40
C ASP A 107 -7.41 4.31 7.20
N VAL A 108 -6.96 4.55 5.97
CA VAL A 108 -5.54 4.70 5.63
C VAL A 108 -5.11 6.15 5.83
N LYS A 109 -4.05 6.38 6.61
CA LYS A 109 -3.61 7.72 7.02
C LYS A 109 -2.40 8.22 6.25
N GLU A 110 -2.34 7.87 4.98
CA GLU A 110 -1.20 8.11 4.09
C GLU A 110 -1.61 8.94 2.87
N ALA A 111 -0.66 9.62 2.25
CA ALA A 111 -0.88 10.36 1.01
C ALA A 111 -0.19 9.62 -0.15
N TYR A 112 -0.97 8.85 -0.90
CA TYR A 112 -0.51 8.03 -2.03
C TYR A 112 -1.52 8.09 -3.18
N TYR A 113 -1.03 7.93 -4.40
CA TYR A 113 -1.82 8.10 -5.62
C TYR A 113 -1.37 7.09 -6.68
N TYR A 114 -2.31 6.32 -7.22
CA TYR A 114 -2.08 5.56 -8.44
C TYR A 114 -2.30 6.50 -9.63
N LEU A 115 -1.26 6.70 -10.43
CA LEU A 115 -1.24 7.69 -11.51
C LEU A 115 -1.52 7.05 -12.87
N ASP A 116 -0.99 5.86 -13.12
CA ASP A 116 -1.23 5.12 -14.36
C ASP A 116 -1.10 3.61 -14.14
N SER A 117 -1.87 2.82 -14.89
CA SER A 117 -1.80 1.37 -14.91
C SER A 117 -2.46 0.82 -16.18
N THR A 118 -1.64 0.26 -17.05
CA THR A 118 -2.14 -0.47 -18.23
C THR A 118 -2.83 -1.78 -17.79
N PRO A 119 -3.89 -2.24 -18.48
CA PRO A 119 -4.58 -3.50 -18.15
C PRO A 119 -3.69 -4.76 -18.14
N SER A 120 -2.62 -4.79 -18.91
CA SER A 120 -1.59 -5.83 -18.97
C SER A 120 -0.50 -5.65 -17.89
N HIS A 121 -0.56 -4.56 -17.15
CA HIS A 121 0.47 -4.08 -16.22
C HIS A 121 1.85 -3.91 -16.87
N SER A 122 1.90 -3.72 -18.20
CA SER A 122 3.12 -3.39 -18.95
C SER A 122 3.74 -2.05 -18.53
N TYR A 123 2.91 -1.14 -17.99
CA TYR A 123 3.31 0.09 -17.36
C TYR A 123 2.45 0.34 -16.12
N LEU A 124 3.10 0.75 -15.03
CA LEU A 124 2.52 1.13 -13.75
C LEU A 124 3.23 2.40 -13.25
N LYS A 125 2.46 3.37 -12.76
CA LYS A 125 3.00 4.58 -12.14
C LYS A 125 2.20 4.96 -10.89
N ALA A 126 2.92 5.28 -9.83
CA ALA A 126 2.34 5.78 -8.59
C ALA A 126 3.21 6.85 -7.94
N LEU A 127 2.60 7.61 -7.04
CA LEU A 127 3.23 8.66 -6.25
C LEU A 127 2.93 8.43 -4.77
N TYR A 128 3.97 8.46 -3.95
CA TYR A 128 3.85 8.51 -2.49
C TYR A 128 4.44 9.81 -1.94
N LYS A 129 3.68 10.53 -1.11
CA LYS A 129 4.14 11.75 -0.45
C LYS A 129 4.70 11.41 0.92
N TYR A 130 6.03 11.42 1.05
CA TYR A 130 6.71 11.03 2.27
C TYR A 130 7.21 12.26 3.08
N PRO A 131 6.68 12.52 4.28
CA PRO A 131 7.13 13.66 5.08
C PRO A 131 8.63 13.66 5.42
N GLN A 132 9.25 14.83 5.42
CA GLN A 132 10.62 15.01 5.92
C GLN A 132 10.69 15.13 7.45
N SER A 133 9.55 15.31 8.13
CA SER A 133 9.40 15.20 9.58
C SER A 133 9.00 13.79 9.97
N GLU A 134 9.14 13.45 11.25
CA GLU A 134 8.60 12.20 11.80
C GLU A 134 7.10 12.08 11.49
N PHE A 135 6.70 10.89 11.02
CA PHE A 135 5.32 10.59 10.69
C PHE A 135 4.45 10.50 11.96
N PRO A 136 3.24 11.10 12.00
CA PRO A 136 2.51 11.36 13.25
C PRO A 136 1.60 10.19 13.67
N TYR A 137 2.15 8.97 13.74
CA TYR A 137 1.42 7.73 14.02
C TYR A 137 0.53 7.81 15.26
N ALA A 138 1.11 8.20 16.41
CA ALA A 138 0.40 8.26 17.68
C ALA A 138 -0.70 9.34 17.67
N LYS A 139 -0.38 10.53 17.16
CA LYS A 139 -1.34 11.65 17.06
C LYS A 139 -2.56 11.27 16.22
N LEU A 140 -2.36 10.57 15.10
CA LEU A 140 -3.45 10.10 14.24
C LEU A 140 -4.37 9.13 14.98
N ARG A 141 -3.83 8.17 15.74
CA ARG A 141 -4.64 7.26 16.56
C ARG A 141 -5.38 7.98 17.67
N GLU A 142 -4.67 8.77 18.45
CA GLU A 142 -5.20 9.44 19.64
C GLU A 142 -6.34 10.40 19.32
N GLU A 143 -6.19 11.19 18.25
CA GLU A 143 -7.23 12.14 17.85
C GLU A 143 -8.46 11.44 17.27
N ASN A 144 -8.30 10.37 16.48
CA ASN A 144 -9.45 9.61 15.97
C ASN A 144 -10.17 8.84 17.09
N ALA A 145 -9.45 8.30 18.07
CA ALA A 145 -10.06 7.61 19.23
C ALA A 145 -10.94 8.52 20.10
N LYS A 146 -10.69 9.84 20.10
CA LYS A 146 -11.50 10.83 20.83
C LYS A 146 -12.77 11.23 20.08
N ARG A 147 -12.84 10.98 18.78
CA ARG A 147 -13.94 11.46 17.93
C ARG A 147 -15.12 10.49 17.95
N SER A 148 -16.30 11.07 17.93
CA SER A 148 -17.55 10.34 17.74
C SER A 148 -17.79 10.04 16.26
N ARG A 149 -18.74 9.12 15.99
CA ARG A 149 -19.21 8.82 14.63
C ARG A 149 -19.86 10.01 13.90
N LYS A 150 -20.16 11.11 14.60
CA LYS A 150 -20.77 12.31 14.03
C LYS A 150 -19.75 13.36 13.59
N GLU A 151 -18.49 13.20 14.02
CA GLU A 151 -17.39 14.08 13.67
C GLU A 151 -16.67 13.54 12.43
N PRO A 152 -16.05 14.41 11.62
CA PRO A 152 -15.20 13.96 10.52
C PRO A 152 -13.99 13.18 11.06
N GLU A 153 -13.33 12.39 10.22
CA GLU A 153 -12.06 11.74 10.54
C GLU A 153 -10.94 12.79 10.75
N TYR A 154 -9.96 12.48 11.61
CA TYR A 154 -8.74 13.28 11.72
C TYR A 154 -7.72 12.76 10.72
N GLU A 155 -7.46 13.55 9.68
CA GLU A 155 -6.61 13.18 8.55
C GLU A 155 -5.15 13.58 8.74
N LEU A 156 -4.26 12.95 7.96
CA LEU A 156 -2.83 13.29 7.90
C LEU A 156 -2.64 14.80 7.63
N THR A 157 -3.45 15.40 6.76
CA THR A 157 -3.40 16.83 6.45
C THR A 157 -3.80 17.71 7.65
N ASN A 158 -4.61 17.23 8.58
CA ASN A 158 -4.97 17.98 9.79
C ASN A 158 -3.84 18.03 10.82
N THR A 159 -2.77 17.24 10.63
CA THR A 159 -1.62 17.23 11.54
C THR A 159 -0.70 18.42 11.37
N GLY A 160 -0.80 19.11 10.22
CA GLY A 160 0.10 20.18 9.78
C GLY A 160 1.38 19.68 9.10
N ILE A 161 1.51 18.36 8.89
CA ILE A 161 2.75 17.75 8.39
C ILE A 161 3.19 18.22 7.00
N PHE A 162 2.24 18.74 6.20
CA PHE A 162 2.50 19.24 4.85
C PHE A 162 2.47 20.77 4.73
N ASP A 163 2.18 21.51 5.81
CA ASP A 163 1.91 22.95 5.78
C ASP A 163 3.11 23.77 5.27
N GLU A 164 4.32 23.29 5.54
CA GLU A 164 5.56 23.95 5.12
C GLU A 164 6.13 23.38 3.81
N GLY A 165 5.38 22.52 3.11
CA GLY A 165 5.81 21.91 1.84
C GLY A 165 7.02 20.99 1.97
N ARG A 166 7.31 20.45 3.17
CA ARG A 166 8.49 19.63 3.45
C ARG A 166 8.19 18.13 3.39
N TYR A 167 8.14 17.61 2.18
CA TYR A 167 7.99 16.19 1.90
C TYR A 167 8.82 15.80 0.68
N PHE A 168 9.02 14.50 0.50
CA PHE A 168 9.52 13.92 -0.74
C PHE A 168 8.35 13.47 -1.59
N ASP A 169 8.37 13.80 -2.87
CA ASP A 169 7.57 13.09 -3.86
C ASP A 169 8.36 11.87 -4.30
N ILE A 170 7.86 10.69 -3.93
CA ILE A 170 8.42 9.40 -4.32
C ILE A 170 7.58 8.89 -5.48
N GLU A 171 8.04 9.19 -6.70
CA GLU A 171 7.47 8.59 -7.90
C GLU A 171 8.07 7.20 -8.11
N MET A 172 7.19 6.26 -8.40
CA MET A 172 7.55 4.89 -8.72
C MET A 172 6.97 4.52 -10.08
N GLU A 173 7.82 3.95 -10.92
CA GLU A 173 7.45 3.50 -12.26
C GLU A 173 7.98 2.10 -12.51
N TYR A 174 7.11 1.21 -12.97
CA TYR A 174 7.48 -0.10 -13.49
C TYR A 174 7.10 -0.16 -14.97
N ALA A 175 8.01 -0.67 -15.79
CA ALA A 175 7.79 -0.85 -17.21
C ALA A 175 8.35 -2.21 -17.64
N LYS A 176 7.53 -2.97 -18.37
CA LYS A 176 7.91 -4.29 -18.88
C LYS A 176 8.14 -4.21 -20.38
N ALA A 177 9.28 -4.70 -20.85
CA ALA A 177 9.53 -4.84 -22.28
C ALA A 177 8.90 -6.13 -22.83
N ALA A 178 8.88 -7.21 -22.05
CA ALA A 178 8.22 -8.48 -22.32
C ALA A 178 7.36 -8.97 -21.12
N ASP A 179 6.74 -10.15 -21.22
CA ASP A 179 5.83 -10.69 -20.21
C ASP A 179 6.52 -11.16 -18.91
N GLU A 180 7.81 -11.45 -18.96
CA GLU A 180 8.64 -11.92 -17.83
C GLU A 180 9.68 -10.88 -17.34
N ASP A 181 9.64 -9.65 -17.87
CA ASP A 181 10.50 -8.54 -17.43
C ASP A 181 9.91 -7.77 -16.22
#